data_AF-A0A4V5TPI1-F1
#
_entry.id   AF-A0A4V5TPI1-F1
#
_cell.length_a   1.000
_cell.length_b   1.000
_cell.length_c   1.000
_cell.angle_alpha   90.00
_cell.angle_beta   90.00
_cell.angle_gamma   90.00
#
_symmetry.space_group_name_H-M   'P 1'
#
loop_
_entity.id
_entity.type
_entity.pdbx_description
1 polymer ?
#
loop_
_entity_poly.entity_id
_entity_poly.type
_entity_poly.pdbx_seq_one_letter_code
_entity_poly.pdbx_strand_id
1 'polypeptide(L)'
;NKKISLKSDEIQTIKDGNKEWIVYDFLHNAGGDEQVWIRGIMTMSQLSSTMNTLIVITLISFPLLILIAAVGGYFITQRAFRPVQQMSDSASKIGDGKDLSKRIHLQGSPKDEIYH
;
A
#
# COMPACT_ATOMS: atom_id res chain seq x y z
N ASN A 1 23.78 9.90 -39.88
CA ASN A 1 22.70 10.90 -39.76
C ASN A 1 21.45 10.36 -40.47
N LYS A 2 20.47 9.85 -39.72
CA LYS A 2 19.27 9.22 -40.31
C LYS A 2 18.34 10.33 -40.82
N LYS A 3 18.28 10.55 -42.13
CA LYS A 3 17.32 11.49 -42.72
C LYS A 3 15.92 10.89 -42.62
N ILE A 4 15.05 11.54 -41.85
CA ILE A 4 13.64 11.15 -41.72
C ILE A 4 12.88 11.82 -42.86
N SER A 5 12.22 11.02 -43.69
CA SER A 5 11.42 11.53 -44.81
C SER A 5 10.25 12.36 -44.31
N LEU A 6 10.01 13.51 -44.96
CA LEU A 6 8.78 14.28 -44.76
C LEU A 6 7.63 13.46 -45.33
N LYS A 7 6.53 13.34 -44.57
CA LYS A 7 5.31 12.71 -45.04
C LYS A 7 4.11 13.54 -44.62
N SER A 8 3.53 14.27 -45.59
CA SER A 8 2.27 14.98 -45.35
C SER A 8 1.22 14.00 -44.88
N ASP A 9 0.41 14.36 -43.89
CA ASP A 9 -0.80 13.59 -43.64
C ASP A 9 -0.60 12.48 -42.59
N GLU A 10 0.66 12.16 -42.25
CA GLU A 10 1.02 10.93 -41.55
C GLU A 10 1.69 11.21 -40.20
N ILE A 11 1.17 10.56 -39.16
CA ILE A 11 1.83 10.53 -37.85
C ILE A 11 2.98 9.53 -37.90
N GLN A 12 4.21 10.02 -37.73
CA GLN A 12 5.42 9.20 -37.68
C GLN A 12 5.92 9.09 -36.24
N THR A 13 6.25 7.88 -35.79
CA THR A 13 6.94 7.68 -34.51
C THR A 13 8.42 7.40 -34.75
N ILE A 14 9.29 8.27 -34.26
CA ILE A 14 10.74 8.11 -34.33
C ILE A 14 11.26 7.74 -32.95
N LYS A 15 11.95 6.60 -32.89
CA LYS A 15 12.71 6.18 -31.71
C LYS A 15 14.15 6.65 -31.84
N ASP A 16 14.60 7.42 -30.85
CA ASP A 16 15.99 7.83 -30.70
C ASP A 16 16.45 7.49 -29.27
N GLY A 17 17.16 6.36 -29.14
CA GLY A 17 17.48 5.75 -27.84
C GLY A 17 16.22 5.39 -27.05
N ASN A 18 16.14 5.88 -25.80
CA ASN A 18 14.96 5.73 -24.92
C ASN A 18 13.87 6.79 -25.16
N LYS A 19 14.05 7.69 -26.13
CA LYS A 19 13.09 8.76 -26.41
C LYS A 19 12.26 8.40 -27.63
N GLU A 20 10.95 8.41 -27.42
CA GLU A 20 9.97 8.33 -28.49
C GLU A 20 9.45 9.73 -28.83
N TRP A 21 9.60 10.08 -30.10
CA TRP A 21 9.14 11.33 -30.71
C TRP A 21 8.00 11.01 -31.66
N ILE A 22 6.88 11.67 -31.47
CA ILE A 22 5.81 11.66 -32.46
C ILE A 22 5.97 12.92 -33.30
N VAL A 23 6.04 12.72 -34.61
CA VAL A 23 6.29 13.75 -35.62
C VAL A 23 5.11 13.78 -36.57
N TYR A 24 4.61 14.98 -36.82
CA TYR A 24 3.53 15.23 -37.76
C TYR A 24 3.99 16.29 -38.74
N ASP A 25 3.98 15.95 -40.03
CA ASP A 25 4.36 16.85 -41.11
C ASP A 25 3.10 17.27 -41.87
N PHE A 26 2.94 18.57 -42.08
CA PHE A 26 1.86 19.13 -42.89
C PHE A 26 2.42 20.12 -43.91
N LEU A 27 1.93 20.02 -45.14
CA LEU A 27 2.28 20.94 -46.22
C LEU A 27 1.26 22.08 -46.26
N HIS A 28 1.72 23.30 -45.98
CA HIS A 28 0.88 24.49 -46.00
C HIS A 28 1.23 25.39 -47.19
N ASN A 29 0.23 25.91 -47.88
CA ASN A 29 0.42 26.96 -48.87
C ASN A 29 0.52 28.30 -48.16
N ALA A 30 1.70 28.94 -48.19
CA ALA A 30 1.94 30.22 -47.54
C ALA A 30 1.39 31.43 -48.35
N GLY A 31 0.72 31.17 -49.48
CA GLY A 31 0.21 32.17 -50.42
C GLY A 31 1.04 32.20 -51.70
N GLY A 32 0.40 32.40 -52.84
CA GLY A 32 1.05 32.26 -54.16
C GLY A 32 1.42 30.80 -54.48
N ASP A 33 2.57 30.59 -55.11
CA ASP A 33 3.13 29.27 -55.47
C ASP A 33 4.09 28.71 -54.40
N GLU A 34 4.18 29.34 -53.22
CA GLU A 34 5.09 28.92 -52.17
C GLU A 34 4.47 27.90 -51.21
N GLN A 35 5.05 26.71 -51.18
CA GLN A 35 4.69 25.63 -50.28
C GLN A 35 5.71 25.53 -49.14
N VAL A 36 5.23 25.53 -47.90
CA VAL A 36 6.06 25.39 -46.69
C VAL A 36 5.71 24.13 -45.92
N TRP A 37 6.73 23.43 -45.43
CA TRP A 37 6.56 22.28 -44.54
C TRP A 37 6.51 22.75 -43.09
N ILE A 38 5.44 22.39 -42.40
CA ILE A 38 5.30 22.60 -40.96
C ILE A 38 5.47 21.24 -40.29
N ARG A 39 6.45 21.13 -39.38
CA ARG A 39 6.73 19.91 -38.61
C ARG A 39 6.41 20.13 -37.14
N GLY A 40 5.38 19.46 -36.66
CA GLY A 40 5.09 19.33 -35.23
C GLY A 40 5.90 18.18 -34.62
N ILE A 41 6.53 18.42 -33.48
CA ILE A 41 7.24 17.39 -32.71
C ILE A 41 6.67 17.34 -31.29
N MET A 42 6.32 16.14 -30.82
CA MET A 42 5.94 15.91 -29.42
C MET A 42 6.69 14.73 -28.81
N THR A 43 7.14 14.89 -27.57
CA THR A 43 7.84 13.85 -26.82
C THR A 43 6.87 13.08 -25.94
N MET A 44 6.75 11.76 -26.13
CA MET A 44 6.04 10.90 -25.16
C MET A 44 6.88 10.59 -23.92
N SER A 45 8.21 10.79 -24.00
CA SER A 45 9.17 10.40 -22.96
C SER A 45 9.09 11.19 -21.64
N GLN A 46 8.55 12.40 -21.63
CA GLN A 46 8.51 13.22 -20.40
C GLN A 46 7.42 12.78 -19.43
N LEU A 47 6.30 12.27 -19.94
CA LEU A 47 5.26 11.71 -19.08
C LEU A 47 5.68 10.34 -18.53
N SER A 48 6.35 9.51 -19.33
CA SER A 48 6.60 8.12 -18.95
C SER A 48 7.60 7.95 -17.80
N SER A 49 8.69 8.72 -17.75
CA SER A 49 9.71 8.55 -16.70
C SER A 49 9.20 9.00 -15.31
N THR A 50 8.51 10.15 -15.25
CA THR A 50 7.90 10.64 -14.00
C THR A 50 6.77 9.73 -13.56
N MET A 51 5.90 9.30 -14.47
CA MET A 51 4.80 8.38 -14.15
C MET A 51 5.31 7.01 -13.67
N ASN A 52 6.35 6.46 -14.30
CA ASN A 52 6.94 5.20 -13.87
C ASN A 52 7.53 5.31 -12.45
N THR A 53 8.21 6.42 -12.16
CA THR A 53 8.76 6.68 -10.82
C THR A 53 7.64 6.78 -9.78
N LEU A 54 6.54 7.47 -10.09
CA LEU A 54 5.36 7.56 -9.22
C LEU A 54 4.71 6.20 -8.97
N ILE A 55 4.59 5.36 -10.00
CA ILE A 55 4.04 4.00 -9.87
C ILE A 55 4.91 3.17 -8.92
N VAL A 56 6.23 3.18 -9.10
CA VAL A 56 7.16 2.43 -8.24
C VAL A 56 7.09 2.90 -6.79
N ILE A 57 7.10 4.22 -6.55
CA ILE A 57 6.96 4.79 -5.20
C ILE A 57 5.63 4.36 -4.57
N THR A 58 4.54 4.42 -5.33
CA THR A 58 3.20 4.04 -4.86
C THR A 58 3.13 2.55 -4.52
N LEU A 59 3.69 1.70 -5.38
CA LEU A 59 3.72 0.25 -5.20
C LEU A 59 4.52 -0.16 -3.96
N ILE A 60 5.56 0.60 -3.57
CA ILE A 60 6.34 0.39 -2.35
C ILE A 60 5.66 1.02 -1.13
N SER A 61 5.06 2.20 -1.29
CA SER A 61 4.45 2.95 -0.19
C SER A 61 3.20 2.24 0.36
N PHE A 62 2.37 1.65 -0.49
CA PHE A 62 1.17 0.94 -0.05
C PHE A 62 1.45 -0.22 0.93
N PRO A 63 2.29 -1.23 0.59
CA PRO A 63 2.59 -2.31 1.52
C PRO A 63 3.31 -1.80 2.77
N LEU A 64 4.17 -0.79 2.64
CA LEU A 64 4.82 -0.16 3.79
C LEU A 64 3.81 0.44 4.77
N LEU A 65 2.82 1.19 4.28
CA LEU A 65 1.78 1.78 5.11
C LEU A 65 0.89 0.72 5.77
N ILE A 66 0.59 -0.37 5.06
CA ILE A 66 -0.16 -1.51 5.64
C ILE A 66 0.63 -2.14 6.79
N LEU A 67 1.93 -2.35 6.62
CA LEU A 67 2.79 -2.89 7.68
C LEU A 67 2.85 -1.94 8.89
N ILE A 68 3.02 -0.64 8.67
CA ILE A 68 3.04 0.36 9.74
C ILE A 68 1.68 0.41 10.46
N ALA A 69 0.57 0.36 9.72
CA ALA A 69 -0.77 0.35 10.30
C ALA A 69 -1.04 -0.94 11.09
N ALA A 70 -0.59 -2.09 10.59
CA ALA A 70 -0.71 -3.37 11.29
C ALA A 70 0.10 -3.37 12.59
N VAL A 71 1.37 -2.95 12.54
CA VAL A 71 2.25 -2.90 13.71
C VAL A 71 1.78 -1.83 14.71
N GLY A 72 1.48 -0.63 14.24
CA GLY A 72 0.97 0.46 15.07
C GLY A 72 -0.37 0.14 15.70
N GLY A 73 -1.30 -0.41 14.91
CA GLY A 73 -2.60 -0.87 15.39
C GLY A 73 -2.48 -2.00 16.41
N TYR A 74 -1.59 -2.97 16.18
CA TYR A 74 -1.30 -4.04 17.13
C TYR A 74 -0.71 -3.49 18.44
N PHE A 75 0.25 -2.56 18.37
CA PHE A 75 0.83 -1.93 19.57
C PHE A 75 -0.19 -1.15 20.38
N ILE A 76 -1.02 -0.35 19.71
CA ILE A 76 -2.05 0.47 20.36
C ILE A 76 -3.11 -0.41 21.00
N THR A 77 -3.65 -1.39 20.26
CA THR A 77 -4.66 -2.30 20.79
C THR A 77 -4.11 -3.11 21.97
N GLN A 78 -2.91 -3.67 21.87
CA GLN A 78 -2.35 -4.47 22.96
C GLN A 78 -2.09 -3.66 24.23
N ARG A 79 -1.75 -2.36 24.12
CA ARG A 79 -1.57 -1.48 25.27
C ARG A 79 -2.90 -0.98 25.84
N ALA A 80 -3.87 -0.67 24.99
CA ALA A 80 -5.19 -0.16 25.38
C ALA A 80 -6.13 -1.26 25.93
N PHE A 81 -6.03 -2.49 25.43
CA PHE A 81 -6.83 -3.62 25.90
C PHE A 81 -6.24 -4.32 27.12
N ARG A 82 -4.97 -4.06 27.48
CA ARG A 82 -4.35 -4.60 28.70
C ARG A 82 -5.14 -4.34 29.99
N PRO A 83 -5.63 -3.11 30.28
CA PRO A 83 -6.51 -2.86 31.43
C PRO A 83 -7.90 -3.50 31.30
N VAL A 84 -8.44 -3.61 30.08
CA VAL A 84 -9.73 -4.30 29.83
C VAL A 84 -9.60 -5.80 30.14
N GLN A 85 -8.49 -6.42 29.76
CA GLN A 85 -8.17 -7.81 30.11
C GLN A 85 -8.10 -8.00 31.62
N GLN A 86 -7.44 -7.08 32.35
CA GLN A 86 -7.37 -7.13 33.81
C GLN A 86 -8.73 -6.96 34.50
N MET A 87 -9.60 -6.12 33.95
CA MET A 87 -10.98 -5.96 34.42
C MET A 87 -11.82 -7.21 34.12
N SER A 88 -11.69 -7.82 32.95
CA SER A 88 -12.34 -9.08 32.60
C SER A 88 -11.86 -10.23 33.48
N ASP A 89 -10.55 -10.33 33.75
CA ASP A 89 -9.98 -11.34 34.65
C ASP A 89 -10.43 -11.11 36.10
N SER A 90 -10.53 -9.86 36.54
CA SER A 90 -11.01 -9.52 37.88
C SER A 90 -12.51 -9.78 38.01
N ALA A 91 -13.31 -9.45 36.99
CA ALA A 91 -14.75 -9.75 36.94
C ALA A 91 -15.00 -11.26 36.79
N SER A 92 -14.14 -11.99 36.08
CA SER A 92 -14.17 -13.46 36.06
C SER A 92 -13.84 -14.03 37.42
N LYS A 93 -12.84 -13.50 38.15
CA LYS A 93 -12.53 -13.92 39.52
C LYS A 93 -13.58 -13.51 40.56
N ILE A 94 -14.32 -12.43 40.33
CA ILE A 94 -15.41 -11.97 41.20
C ILE A 94 -16.74 -12.68 40.86
N GLY A 95 -16.99 -12.96 39.59
CA GLY A 95 -18.15 -13.72 39.10
C GLY A 95 -18.01 -15.22 39.33
N ASP A 96 -16.78 -15.73 39.39
CA ASP A 96 -16.45 -17.08 39.81
C ASP A 96 -16.28 -17.14 41.33
N GLY A 97 -17.30 -16.67 42.05
CA GLY A 97 -17.61 -17.13 43.41
C GLY A 97 -18.00 -18.62 43.43
N LYS A 98 -17.25 -19.45 42.70
CA LYS A 98 -17.57 -20.83 42.39
C LYS A 98 -16.37 -21.77 42.35
N ASP A 99 -15.28 -21.44 43.05
CA ASP A 99 -14.32 -22.48 43.48
C ASP A 99 -14.75 -23.07 44.83
N LEU A 100 -15.91 -23.72 44.84
CA LEU A 100 -16.34 -24.67 45.91
C LEU A 100 -15.68 -26.05 45.72
N SER A 101 -14.95 -26.26 44.61
CA SER A 101 -14.23 -27.49 44.28
C SER A 101 -13.00 -27.76 45.15
N LYS A 102 -12.49 -26.76 45.89
CA LYS A 102 -11.38 -26.98 46.85
C LYS A 102 -11.81 -27.43 48.25
N ARG A 103 -13.11 -27.53 48.58
CA ARG A 103 -13.56 -27.71 49.98
C ARG A 103 -14.17 -29.05 50.36
N ILE A 104 -14.18 -30.07 49.49
CA ILE A 104 -14.68 -31.39 49.87
C ILE A 104 -13.79 -32.50 49.29
N HIS A 105 -12.57 -32.64 49.83
CA HIS A 105 -11.93 -33.95 49.91
C HIS A 105 -12.30 -34.57 51.26
N LEU A 106 -13.50 -35.15 51.33
CA LEU A 106 -13.83 -36.14 52.34
C LEU A 106 -13.30 -37.48 51.83
N GLN A 107 -12.13 -37.90 52.32
CA GLN A 107 -11.81 -39.32 52.39
C GLN A 107 -10.76 -39.60 53.48
N GLY A 108 -11.27 -40.08 54.63
CA GLY A 108 -10.68 -41.03 55.61
C GLY A 108 -9.24 -40.82 56.13
N SER A 109 -8.92 -40.97 57.42
CA SER A 109 -9.62 -41.53 58.58
C SER A 109 -8.82 -41.14 59.85
N PRO A 110 -9.02 -41.82 61.00
CA PRO A 110 -9.46 -41.25 62.27
C PRO A 110 -8.29 -40.90 63.22
N LYS A 111 -8.51 -39.96 64.13
CA LYS A 111 -8.04 -39.94 65.54
C LYS A 111 -7.78 -38.52 66.04
N ASP A 112 -8.07 -38.40 67.33
CA ASP A 112 -7.63 -37.42 68.30
C ASP A 112 -8.26 -36.03 68.26
N GLU A 113 -8.79 -35.49 69.35
CA GLU A 113 -9.05 -35.98 70.71
C GLU A 113 -10.10 -35.00 71.27
N ILE A 114 -11.19 -35.53 71.83
CA ILE A 114 -11.99 -34.81 72.81
C ILE A 114 -11.17 -34.86 74.10
N TYR A 115 -10.86 -33.72 74.74
CA TYR A 115 -10.90 -33.60 76.20
C TYR A 115 -10.82 -32.14 76.69
N HIS A 116 -11.79 -31.84 77.56
CA HIS A 116 -11.93 -30.77 78.56
C HIS A 116 -12.23 -29.32 78.17
#